data_AF-A0A3N6RY38-F1
#
_entry.id   AF-A0A3N6RY38-F1
#
_cell.length_a   1.000
_cell.length_b   1.000
_cell.length_c   1.000
_cell.angle_alpha   90.00
_cell.angle_beta   90.00
_cell.angle_gamma   90.00
#
_symmetry.space_group_name_H-M   'P 1'
#
loop_
_entity.id
_entity.type
_entity.pdbx_description
1 polymer ?
#
loop_
_entity_poly.entity_id
_entity_poly.type
_entity_poly.pdbx_seq_one_letter_code
_entity_poly.pdbx_strand_id
1 'polypeptide(L)'
;MSQITSIAFEGMPFTGKTSALKALLHSGFCRHYIPETIVDVTDGQSAQLNDYYKHLAALEQRKKGHHCLIDRSPLSTWVVDQVEPRPFFCSEYLSSIDAIIVFTDAQDNISFPSMSCHSDPSPWMRKENIVKMKSLYEWVCQNGYFRQVPAYSFNSSLFTENSLAKLVQLIDTIRSKK
;
A
#
# COMPACT_ATOMS: atom_id res chain seq x y z
N MET A 1 9.69 10.69 -22.25
CA MET A 1 9.84 9.66 -21.21
C MET A 1 8.73 9.89 -20.20
N SER A 2 7.90 8.89 -19.92
CA SER A 2 6.74 9.05 -19.04
C SER A 2 7.23 9.11 -17.60
N GLN A 3 7.27 10.30 -17.00
CA GLN A 3 7.69 10.44 -15.61
C GLN A 3 6.73 9.66 -14.69
N ILE A 4 7.26 8.83 -13.81
CA ILE A 4 6.46 8.17 -12.77
C ILE A 4 5.97 9.22 -11.79
N THR A 5 4.66 9.43 -11.81
CA THR A 5 3.98 10.41 -10.97
C THR A 5 3.43 9.77 -9.71
N SER A 6 2.97 8.51 -9.76
CA SER A 6 2.15 7.94 -8.68
C SER A 6 2.63 6.55 -8.24
N ILE A 7 3.13 6.42 -7.02
CA ILE A 7 3.63 5.14 -6.47
C ILE A 7 2.80 4.74 -5.26
N ALA A 8 2.26 3.53 -5.29
CA ALA A 8 1.51 2.95 -4.18
C ALA A 8 2.35 1.99 -3.35
N PHE A 9 2.26 2.12 -2.03
CA PHE A 9 2.87 1.22 -1.06
C PHE A 9 1.81 0.26 -0.51
N GLU A 10 2.13 -1.02 -0.60
CA GLU A 10 1.23 -2.14 -0.34
C GLU A 10 1.88 -3.16 0.58
N GLY A 11 1.08 -4.04 1.17
CA GLY A 11 1.56 -5.10 2.05
C GLY A 11 0.77 -5.22 3.35
N MET A 12 1.07 -6.28 4.10
CA MET A 12 0.39 -6.65 5.34
C MET A 12 0.39 -5.51 6.39
N PRO A 13 -0.55 -5.50 7.35
CA PRO A 13 -0.46 -4.58 8.49
C PRO A 13 0.91 -4.67 9.17
N PHE A 14 1.40 -3.56 9.72
CA PHE A 14 2.68 -3.49 10.45
C PHE A 14 3.95 -3.81 9.63
N THR A 15 3.92 -3.78 8.30
CA THR A 15 5.13 -3.93 7.46
C THR A 15 6.00 -2.67 7.34
N GLY A 16 5.60 -1.56 7.97
CA GLY A 16 6.35 -0.29 7.93
C GLY A 16 6.08 0.61 6.73
N LYS A 17 5.02 0.37 5.94
CA LYS A 17 4.61 1.23 4.80
C LYS A 17 4.51 2.71 5.19
N THR A 18 3.78 3.01 6.25
CA THR A 18 3.58 4.38 6.73
C THR A 18 4.90 5.01 7.19
N SER A 19 5.77 4.24 7.84
CA SER A 19 7.11 4.70 8.23
C SER A 19 7.99 4.99 7.02
N ALA A 20 7.92 4.13 5.98
CA ALA A 20 8.64 4.32 4.73
C ALA A 20 8.21 5.58 3.99
N LEU A 21 6.89 5.80 3.91
CA LEU A 21 6.31 6.99 3.31
C LEU A 21 6.79 8.25 4.06
N LYS A 22 6.69 8.27 5.39
CA LYS A 22 7.20 9.39 6.21
C LYS A 22 8.69 9.64 5.97
N ALA A 23 9.51 8.59 5.96
CA ALA A 23 10.94 8.73 5.73
C ALA A 23 11.27 9.31 4.34
N LEU A 24 10.53 8.94 3.30
CA LEU A 24 10.69 9.50 1.95
C LEU A 24 10.27 10.97 1.84
N LEU A 25 9.23 11.39 2.58
CA LEU A 25 8.84 12.80 2.64
C LEU A 25 9.92 13.64 3.33
N HIS A 26 10.47 13.12 4.44
CA HIS A 26 11.50 13.81 5.21
C HIS A 26 12.87 13.83 4.54
N SER A 27 13.20 12.84 3.70
CA SER A 27 14.51 12.76 3.01
C SER A 27 14.68 13.77 1.87
N GLY A 28 13.61 14.48 1.50
CA GLY A 28 13.62 15.42 0.39
C GLY A 28 13.63 14.77 -1.00
N PHE A 29 13.74 13.45 -1.09
CA PHE A 29 13.66 12.68 -2.33
C PHE A 29 12.31 12.87 -3.05
N CYS A 30 11.27 13.11 -2.26
CA CYS A 30 9.90 13.27 -2.70
C CYS A 30 9.35 14.69 -2.41
N ARG A 31 10.17 15.74 -2.48
CA ARG A 31 9.74 17.14 -2.22
C ARG A 31 8.54 17.63 -3.04
N HIS A 32 8.34 17.05 -4.23
CA HIS A 32 7.22 17.37 -5.12
C HIS A 32 6.07 16.36 -5.05
N TYR A 33 6.17 15.37 -4.17
CA TYR A 33 5.11 14.38 -3.98
C TYR A 33 4.16 14.83 -2.89
N ILE A 34 2.87 14.70 -3.16
CA ILE A 34 1.82 14.87 -2.17
C ILE A 34 1.66 13.51 -1.46
N PRO A 35 1.81 13.44 -0.12
CA PRO A 35 1.51 12.22 0.61
C PRO A 35 0.02 11.99 0.70
N GLU A 36 -0.40 10.77 0.42
CA GLU A 36 -1.79 10.36 0.52
C GLU A 36 -1.87 9.09 1.37
N THR A 37 -2.49 9.18 2.54
CA THR A 37 -2.80 8.01 3.36
C THR A 37 -4.24 7.62 3.10
N ILE A 38 -4.44 6.50 2.41
CA ILE A 38 -5.76 6.17 1.89
C ILE A 38 -6.58 5.31 2.86
N VAL A 39 -5.93 4.53 3.74
CA VAL A 39 -6.64 3.69 4.72
C VAL A 39 -6.11 3.94 6.12
N ASP A 40 -6.99 4.39 7.02
CA ASP A 40 -6.76 4.30 8.46
C ASP A 40 -7.44 3.02 8.93
N VAL A 41 -6.64 2.07 9.39
CA VAL A 41 -7.07 0.68 9.64
C VAL A 41 -7.50 0.49 11.10
N THR A 42 -7.74 1.59 11.81
CA THR A 42 -7.91 1.59 13.27
C THR A 42 -9.28 1.05 13.72
N ASP A 43 -10.27 0.99 12.83
CA ASP A 43 -11.64 0.63 13.17
C ASP A 43 -12.39 0.07 11.95
N GLY A 44 -12.29 -1.23 11.68
CA GLY A 44 -12.85 -1.86 10.47
C GLY A 44 -14.38 -1.87 10.32
N GLN A 45 -15.12 -1.04 11.05
CA GLN A 45 -16.50 -0.68 10.73
C GLN A 45 -16.61 0.62 9.90
N SER A 46 -15.66 1.56 10.00
CA SER A 46 -15.71 2.88 9.33
C SER A 46 -14.93 2.97 8.02
N ALA A 47 -14.15 1.92 7.68
CA ALA A 47 -13.24 1.90 6.54
C ALA A 47 -13.94 1.95 5.16
N GLN A 48 -15.14 1.40 5.00
CA GLN A 48 -15.68 1.12 3.65
C GLN A 48 -16.07 2.35 2.82
N LEU A 49 -16.73 3.34 3.43
CA LEU A 49 -17.14 4.57 2.72
C LEU A 49 -15.99 5.59 2.69
N ASN A 50 -15.20 5.67 3.76
CA ASN A 50 -14.06 6.58 3.87
C ASN A 50 -12.96 6.23 2.87
N ASP A 51 -12.67 4.94 2.65
CA ASP A 51 -11.63 4.51 1.72
C ASP A 51 -11.99 4.92 0.28
N TYR A 52 -13.27 4.79 -0.12
CA TYR A 52 -13.75 5.22 -1.44
C TYR A 52 -13.54 6.73 -1.69
N TYR A 53 -13.95 7.58 -0.75
CA TYR A 53 -13.79 9.03 -0.89
C TYR A 53 -12.33 9.47 -0.81
N LYS A 54 -11.50 8.79 -0.02
CA LYS A 54 -10.05 9.03 0.02
C LYS A 54 -9.37 8.64 -1.30
N HIS A 55 -9.78 7.54 -1.92
CA HIS A 55 -9.32 7.17 -3.28
C HIS A 55 -9.73 8.20 -4.35
N LEU A 56 -10.92 8.80 -4.23
CA LEU A 56 -11.36 9.88 -5.12
C LEU A 56 -10.52 11.14 -4.98
N ALA A 57 -10.26 11.58 -3.75
CA ALA A 57 -9.39 12.74 -3.49
C ALA A 57 -7.99 12.54 -4.06
N ALA A 58 -7.43 11.34 -3.90
CA ALA A 58 -6.15 10.93 -4.50
C ALA A 58 -6.16 10.96 -6.04
N LEU A 59 -7.26 10.54 -6.66
CA LEU A 59 -7.42 10.64 -8.11
C LEU A 59 -7.44 12.09 -8.59
N GLU A 60 -8.12 12.98 -7.88
CA GLU A 60 -8.20 14.39 -8.27
C GLU A 60 -6.84 15.09 -8.25
N GLN A 61 -5.99 14.80 -7.27
CA GLN A 61 -4.63 15.35 -7.23
C GLN A 61 -3.79 14.86 -8.41
N ARG A 62 -3.88 13.57 -8.76
CA ARG A 62 -3.18 13.00 -9.91
C ARG A 62 -3.69 13.55 -11.24
N LYS A 63 -5.00 13.77 -11.39
CA LYS A 63 -5.58 14.43 -12.57
C LYS A 63 -5.08 15.87 -12.76
N LYS A 64 -4.65 16.54 -11.69
CA LYS A 64 -4.01 17.86 -11.73
C LYS A 64 -2.52 17.81 -12.06
N GLY A 65 -1.96 16.62 -12.30
CA GLY A 65 -0.56 16.42 -12.64
C GLY A 65 0.39 16.35 -11.43
N HIS A 66 -0.14 16.22 -10.21
CA HIS A 66 0.70 16.06 -9.02
C HIS A 66 1.33 14.67 -8.95
N HIS A 67 2.54 14.61 -8.40
CA HIS A 67 3.15 13.34 -8.04
C HIS A 67 2.60 12.89 -6.68
N CYS A 68 2.25 11.63 -6.50
CA CYS A 68 1.62 11.11 -5.29
C CYS A 68 2.34 9.88 -4.75
N LEU A 69 2.59 9.87 -3.44
CA LEU A 69 2.98 8.68 -2.69
C LEU A 69 1.76 8.20 -1.92
N ILE A 70 1.35 6.96 -2.18
CA ILE A 70 0.07 6.44 -1.74
C ILE A 70 0.31 5.34 -0.69
N ASP A 71 -0.14 5.51 0.55
CA ASP A 71 -0.22 4.44 1.55
C ASP A 71 -1.53 3.68 1.35
N ARG A 72 -1.39 2.47 0.76
CA ARG A 72 -2.45 1.57 0.30
C ARG A 72 -3.27 2.10 -0.88
N SER A 73 -3.56 1.22 -1.81
CA SER A 73 -4.26 1.48 -3.07
C SER A 73 -5.47 0.54 -3.22
N PRO A 74 -6.21 0.57 -4.34
CA PRO A 74 -7.26 -0.39 -4.59
C PRO A 74 -6.80 -1.87 -4.54
N LEU A 75 -5.48 -2.14 -4.61
CA LEU A 75 -4.96 -3.48 -4.34
C LEU A 75 -5.24 -3.92 -2.89
N SER A 76 -4.97 -3.10 -1.88
CA SER A 76 -5.34 -3.39 -0.48
C SER A 76 -6.83 -3.72 -0.33
N THR A 77 -7.70 -2.95 -1.00
CA THR A 77 -9.15 -3.19 -0.99
C THR A 77 -9.47 -4.56 -1.59
N TRP A 78 -8.94 -4.87 -2.78
CA TRP A 78 -9.15 -6.17 -3.41
C TRP A 78 -8.66 -7.34 -2.55
N VAL A 79 -7.51 -7.20 -1.89
CA VAL A 79 -6.95 -8.23 -0.98
C VAL A 79 -7.90 -8.50 0.19
N VAL A 80 -8.45 -7.45 0.82
CA VAL A 80 -9.42 -7.60 1.90
C VAL A 80 -10.73 -8.22 1.40
N ASP A 81 -11.21 -7.87 0.21
CA ASP A 81 -12.45 -8.44 -0.36
C ASP A 81 -12.37 -9.95 -0.58
N GLN A 82 -11.16 -10.50 -0.77
CA GLN A 82 -10.98 -11.95 -0.91
C GLN A 82 -11.20 -12.71 0.40
N VAL A 83 -11.12 -12.05 1.55
CA VAL A 83 -11.22 -12.67 2.88
C VAL A 83 -12.46 -12.23 3.65
N GLU A 84 -12.95 -11.03 3.35
CA GLU A 84 -14.19 -10.47 3.87
C GLU A 84 -14.90 -9.78 2.69
N PRO A 85 -15.79 -10.51 1.97
CA PRO A 85 -16.48 -9.95 0.82
C PRO A 85 -17.33 -8.74 1.21
N ARG A 86 -17.09 -7.60 0.56
CA ARG A 86 -17.82 -6.35 0.81
C ARG A 86 -18.73 -6.00 -0.37
N PRO A 87 -19.89 -5.38 -0.11
CA PRO A 87 -20.88 -5.06 -1.16
C PRO A 87 -20.45 -3.92 -2.10
N PHE A 88 -19.49 -3.06 -1.71
CA PHE A 88 -19.02 -1.94 -2.52
C PHE A 88 -17.52 -2.08 -2.80
N PHE A 89 -17.20 -2.52 -4.02
CA PHE A 89 -15.84 -2.50 -4.54
C PHE A 89 -15.68 -1.31 -5.47
N CYS A 90 -14.60 -0.54 -5.32
CA CYS A 90 -14.21 0.40 -6.36
C CYS A 90 -12.97 -0.08 -7.12
N SER A 91 -13.23 -0.53 -8.35
CA SER A 91 -12.24 -1.04 -9.29
C SER A 91 -11.55 0.07 -10.11
N GLU A 92 -12.08 1.30 -10.08
CA GLU A 92 -11.85 2.30 -11.13
C GLU A 92 -10.58 3.15 -10.97
N TYR A 93 -9.75 2.92 -9.95
CA TYR A 93 -8.65 3.84 -9.61
C TYR A 93 -7.23 3.33 -9.85
N LEU A 94 -7.08 2.13 -10.41
CA LEU A 94 -5.76 1.54 -10.70
C LEU A 94 -5.06 2.19 -11.91
N SER A 95 -5.82 2.74 -12.86
CA SER A 95 -5.29 3.33 -14.11
C SER A 95 -4.43 4.57 -13.90
N SER A 96 -4.50 5.18 -12.71
CA SER A 96 -3.72 6.37 -12.33
C SER A 96 -2.53 6.03 -11.42
N ILE A 97 -2.22 4.75 -11.21
CA ILE A 97 -1.05 4.31 -10.44
C ILE A 97 0.02 3.85 -11.42
N ASP A 98 1.22 4.39 -11.29
CA ASP A 98 2.33 4.08 -12.19
C ASP A 98 3.09 2.83 -11.79
N ALA A 99 3.17 2.57 -10.49
CA ALA A 99 3.85 1.41 -9.91
C ALA A 99 3.30 1.09 -8.51
N ILE A 100 3.34 -0.18 -8.15
CA ILE A 100 3.03 -0.70 -6.82
C ILE A 100 4.30 -1.27 -6.20
N ILE A 101 4.62 -0.89 -4.97
CA ILE A 101 5.69 -1.45 -4.16
C ILE A 101 5.06 -2.20 -2.99
N VAL A 102 5.21 -3.51 -2.97
CA VAL A 102 4.67 -4.41 -1.95
C VAL A 102 5.75 -4.74 -0.93
N PHE A 103 5.48 -4.43 0.33
CA PHE A 103 6.32 -4.78 1.47
C PHE A 103 6.02 -6.22 1.87
N THR A 104 6.92 -7.14 1.55
CA THR A 104 6.67 -8.60 1.64
C THR A 104 7.13 -9.24 2.94
N ASP A 105 8.00 -8.58 3.71
CA ASP A 105 8.67 -9.16 4.89
C ASP A 105 7.87 -8.91 6.19
N ALA A 106 6.60 -9.33 6.18
CA ALA A 106 5.81 -9.40 7.41
C ALA A 106 6.33 -10.59 8.23
N GLN A 107 6.82 -10.35 9.47
CA GLN A 107 7.26 -11.46 10.31
C GLN A 107 6.06 -12.39 10.56
N ASP A 108 6.23 -13.69 10.31
CA ASP A 108 5.24 -14.72 10.67
C ASP A 108 4.92 -14.71 12.17
N ASN A 109 5.81 -14.09 12.95
CA ASN A 109 5.75 -13.93 14.40
C ASN A 109 5.36 -12.52 14.85
N ILE A 110 4.81 -11.64 13.99
CA ILE A 110 4.11 -10.46 14.53
C ILE A 110 2.89 -11.00 15.27
N SER A 111 3.05 -11.24 16.57
CA SER A 111 1.97 -11.09 17.54
C SER A 111 1.48 -9.66 17.32
N PHE A 112 0.45 -9.49 16.49
CA PHE A 112 -0.17 -8.21 16.15
C PHE A 112 -0.27 -7.39 17.44
N PRO A 113 0.62 -6.39 17.67
CA PRO A 113 0.77 -5.79 18.99
C PRO A 113 -0.43 -4.93 19.40
N SER A 114 -1.53 -5.02 18.66
CA SER A 114 -2.74 -4.25 18.84
C SER A 114 -4.03 -5.07 18.78
N MET A 115 -3.98 -6.42 18.65
CA MET A 115 -5.19 -7.22 18.91
C MET A 115 -5.66 -7.09 20.38
N SER A 116 -4.83 -6.54 21.26
CA SER A 116 -5.16 -6.25 22.67
C SER A 116 -5.62 -4.81 22.96
N CYS A 117 -5.58 -3.89 21.97
CA CYS A 117 -5.92 -2.47 22.19
C CYS A 117 -7.33 -2.12 21.73
N HIS A 118 -7.96 -2.98 20.93
CA HIS A 118 -9.32 -2.81 20.43
C HIS A 118 -10.12 -4.04 20.84
N SER A 119 -11.30 -3.80 21.42
CA SER A 119 -12.12 -4.82 22.08
C SER A 119 -12.53 -5.95 21.15
N ASP A 120 -12.54 -5.74 19.83
CA ASP A 120 -12.81 -6.74 18.80
C ASP A 120 -12.03 -6.41 17.51
N PRO A 121 -11.03 -7.22 17.10
CA PRO A 121 -10.40 -7.04 15.80
C PRO A 121 -11.40 -7.30 14.68
N SER A 122 -11.33 -6.50 13.62
CA SER A 122 -12.21 -6.65 12.46
C SER A 122 -12.13 -8.06 11.86
N PRO A 123 -13.22 -8.60 11.27
CA PRO A 123 -13.25 -10.00 10.81
C PRO A 123 -12.12 -10.36 9.82
N TRP A 124 -11.71 -9.46 8.93
CA TRP A 124 -10.58 -9.66 8.02
C TRP A 124 -9.20 -9.77 8.73
N MET A 125 -9.07 -9.35 9.98
CA MET A 125 -7.84 -9.46 10.80
C MET A 125 -7.71 -10.80 11.54
N ARG A 126 -8.58 -11.78 11.26
CA ARG A 126 -8.44 -13.14 11.79
C ARG A 126 -7.18 -13.82 11.23
N LYS A 127 -6.57 -14.72 12.01
CA LYS A 127 -5.32 -15.41 11.65
C LYS A 127 -5.38 -16.11 10.27
N GLU A 128 -6.47 -16.83 10.00
CA GLU A 128 -6.71 -17.50 8.72
C GLU A 128 -6.78 -16.52 7.53
N ASN A 129 -7.40 -15.36 7.75
CA ASN A 129 -7.52 -14.30 6.74
C ASN A 129 -6.17 -13.62 6.50
N ILE A 130 -5.38 -13.38 7.54
CA ILE A 130 -4.01 -12.83 7.45
C ILE A 130 -3.13 -13.71 6.56
N VAL A 131 -3.17 -15.03 6.74
CA VAL A 131 -2.40 -15.98 5.91
C VAL A 131 -2.84 -15.87 4.45
N LYS A 132 -4.15 -15.86 4.18
CA LYS A 132 -4.69 -15.71 2.82
C LYS A 132 -4.30 -14.38 2.19
N MET A 133 -4.38 -13.27 2.92
CA MET A 133 -3.97 -11.95 2.44
C MET A 133 -2.47 -11.89 2.12
N LYS A 134 -1.62 -12.50 2.95
CA LYS A 134 -0.18 -12.59 2.71
C LYS A 134 0.10 -13.31 1.38
N SER A 135 -0.53 -14.46 1.16
CA SER A 135 -0.39 -15.21 -0.11
C SER A 135 -0.85 -14.40 -1.33
N LEU A 136 -1.87 -13.55 -1.19
CA LEU A 136 -2.31 -12.68 -2.30
C LEU A 136 -1.28 -11.60 -2.64
N TYR A 137 -0.64 -10.99 -1.64
CA TYR A 137 0.45 -10.04 -1.87
C TYR A 137 1.68 -10.72 -2.49
N GLU A 138 2.03 -11.91 -2.03
CA GLU A 138 3.11 -12.72 -2.61
C GLU A 138 2.81 -13.06 -4.08
N TRP A 139 1.57 -13.45 -4.39
CA TRP A 139 1.12 -13.71 -5.75
C TRP A 139 1.25 -12.48 -6.67
N VAL A 140 0.88 -11.29 -6.20
CA VAL A 140 1.07 -10.03 -6.95
C VAL A 140 2.55 -9.79 -7.26
N CYS A 141 3.42 -10.00 -6.26
CA CYS A 141 4.87 -9.86 -6.47
C CYS A 141 5.43 -10.87 -7.48
N GLN A 142 4.98 -12.12 -7.43
CA GLN A 142 5.41 -13.18 -8.35
C GLN A 142 4.99 -12.90 -9.79
N ASN A 143 3.79 -12.36 -9.99
CA ASN A 143 3.33 -11.96 -11.32
C ASN A 143 4.06 -10.72 -11.85
N GLY A 144 4.58 -9.87 -10.96
CA GLY A 144 5.22 -8.60 -11.32
C GLY A 144 4.24 -7.51 -11.76
N TYR A 145 2.93 -7.75 -11.65
CA TYR A 145 1.88 -6.78 -11.93
C TYR A 145 0.61 -7.09 -11.14
N PHE A 146 -0.18 -6.06 -10.88
CA PHE A 146 -1.58 -6.17 -10.49
C PHE A 146 -2.45 -5.52 -11.55
N ARG A 147 -3.24 -6.35 -12.26
CA ARG A 147 -3.93 -5.95 -13.50
C ARG A 147 -2.94 -5.39 -14.54
N GLN A 148 -2.94 -4.09 -14.79
CA GLN A 148 -2.04 -3.43 -15.74
C GLN A 148 -0.93 -2.62 -15.05
N VAL A 149 -0.89 -2.60 -13.72
CA VAL A 149 0.06 -1.78 -12.96
C VAL A 149 1.27 -2.65 -12.56
N PRO A 150 2.50 -2.27 -12.92
CA PRO A 150 3.71 -2.98 -12.50
C PRO A 150 3.83 -3.05 -10.98
N ALA A 151 4.20 -4.23 -10.46
CA ALA A 151 4.36 -4.49 -9.03
C ALA A 151 5.79 -4.94 -8.72
N TYR A 152 6.33 -4.44 -7.61
CA TYR A 152 7.69 -4.69 -7.15
C TYR A 152 7.67 -5.11 -5.69
N SER A 153 8.45 -6.12 -5.33
CA SER A 153 8.66 -6.50 -3.94
C SER A 153 9.72 -5.61 -3.29
N PHE A 154 9.45 -5.13 -2.08
CA PHE A 154 10.42 -4.50 -1.21
C PHE A 154 10.55 -5.33 0.07
N ASN A 155 11.67 -6.04 0.18
CA ASN A 155 11.96 -6.83 1.37
C ASN A 155 12.62 -5.94 2.43
N SER A 156 11.88 -5.70 3.52
CA SER A 156 12.41 -5.06 4.73
C SER A 156 11.62 -5.58 5.92
N SER A 157 12.28 -6.35 6.79
CA SER A 157 11.75 -6.77 8.10
C SER A 157 11.56 -5.53 8.97
N LEU A 158 10.36 -4.93 8.89
CA LEU A 158 10.07 -3.56 9.34
C LEU A 158 10.94 -2.51 8.62
N PHE A 159 10.36 -1.37 8.26
CA PHE A 159 11.14 -0.30 7.65
C PHE A 159 12.11 0.31 8.69
N THR A 160 13.42 0.27 8.41
CA THR A 160 14.47 0.87 9.25
C THR A 160 15.14 2.04 8.51
N GLU A 161 15.91 2.89 9.20
CA GLU A 161 16.66 3.99 8.54
C GLU A 161 17.59 3.47 7.43
N ASN A 162 18.22 2.31 7.63
CA ASN A 162 19.05 1.65 6.61
C ASN A 162 18.26 1.13 5.40
N SER A 163 16.93 0.99 5.52
CA SER A 163 16.04 0.56 4.44
C SER A 163 15.71 1.70 3.46
N LEU A 164 15.86 2.97 3.87
CA LEU A 164 15.50 4.12 3.04
C LEU A 164 16.31 4.20 1.74
N ALA A 165 17.63 4.02 1.82
CA ALA A 165 18.50 4.08 0.65
C ALA A 165 18.12 3.00 -0.39
N LYS A 166 17.78 1.79 0.07
CA LYS A 166 17.32 0.69 -0.79
C LYS A 166 15.99 1.01 -1.45
N LEU A 167 15.06 1.63 -0.70
CA LEU A 167 13.76 2.03 -1.23
C LEU A 167 13.90 3.12 -2.29
N VAL A 168 14.76 4.11 -2.05
CA VAL A 168 15.12 5.15 -3.01
C VAL A 168 15.69 4.54 -4.29
N GLN A 169 16.68 3.65 -4.15
CA GLN A 169 17.29 2.95 -5.29
C GLN A 169 16.25 2.16 -6.11
N LEU A 170 15.31 1.49 -5.44
CA LEU A 170 14.22 0.81 -6.11
C LEU A 170 13.34 1.79 -6.89
N ILE A 171 12.92 2.90 -6.28
CA ILE A 171 12.08 3.92 -6.96
C ILE A 171 12.78 4.49 -8.19
N ASP A 172 14.07 4.79 -8.11
CA ASP A 172 14.84 5.28 -9.26
C ASP A 172 15.00 4.22 -10.36
N THR A 173 15.11 2.95 -9.99
CA THR A 173 15.10 1.83 -10.95
C THR A 173 13.75 1.70 -11.65
N ILE A 174 12.64 1.93 -10.95
CA ILE A 174 11.31 1.92 -11.56
C ILE A 174 11.18 3.09 -12.54
N ARG A 175 11.62 4.29 -12.14
CA ARG A 175 11.60 5.51 -12.97
C ARG A 175 12.38 5.38 -14.27
N SER A 176 13.53 4.70 -14.25
CA SER A 176 14.38 4.54 -15.44
C SER A 176 13.86 3.52 -16.45
N LYS A 177 12.90 2.66 -16.05
CA LYS A 177 12.29 1.64 -16.91
C LYS A 177 11.07 2.14 -17.70
N LYS A 178 10.65 3.39 -17.52
CA LYS A 178 9.45 4.02 -18.12
C LYS A 178 9.80 5.18 -19.04
#